data_AF-A0A2D4NDH8-F1
#
_entry.id   AF-A0A2D4NDH8-F1
#
_cell.length_a   1.000
_cell.length_b   1.000
_cell.length_c   1.000
_cell.angle_alpha   90.00
_cell.angle_beta   90.00
_cell.angle_gamma   90.00
#
_symmetry.space_group_name_H-M   'P 1'
#
loop_
_entity.id
_entity.type
_entity.pdbx_description
1 polymer ?
#
loop_
_entity_poly.entity_id
_entity_poly.type
_entity_poly.pdbx_seq_one_letter_code
_entity_poly.pdbx_strand_id
1 'polypeptide(L)'
;EGYSLPKFTMGWVVVFLALLTYYTGIDGQSTWTQPPSSSVSLSETISLSCITTQSSYTIAWHQQKAREGPRFVHCSGCNNRGEGIPDRFTATRSGNTGTL
;
A
#
# COMPACT_ATOMS: atom_id res chain seq x y z
N GLU A 1 12.98 -35.18 47.86
CA GLU A 1 11.97 -34.42 47.10
C GLU A 1 12.45 -34.31 45.66
N GLY A 2 11.94 -35.18 44.78
CA GLY A 2 12.34 -35.23 43.37
C GLY A 2 11.26 -34.59 42.51
N TYR A 3 11.49 -33.37 42.03
CA TYR A 3 10.58 -32.72 41.08
C TYR A 3 10.70 -33.44 39.73
N SER A 4 9.72 -34.30 39.43
CA SER A 4 9.57 -34.91 38.11
C SER A 4 9.11 -33.83 37.14
N LEU A 5 9.97 -33.47 36.19
CA LEU A 5 9.58 -32.64 35.06
C LEU A 5 8.49 -33.38 34.26
N PRO A 6 7.40 -32.71 33.86
CA PRO A 6 6.35 -33.34 33.06
C PRO A 6 6.96 -33.82 31.74
N LYS A 7 6.83 -35.12 31.47
CA LYS A 7 7.16 -35.71 30.17
C LYS A 7 6.15 -35.20 29.14
N PHE A 8 6.45 -34.07 28.52
CA PHE A 8 5.69 -33.58 27.37
C PHE A 8 5.82 -34.59 26.23
N THR A 9 4.77 -35.37 26.01
CA THR A 9 4.69 -36.37 24.95
C THR A 9 4.84 -35.68 23.59
N MET A 10 5.69 -36.26 22.73
CA MET A 10 6.11 -35.72 21.41
C MET A 10 4.96 -35.28 20.50
N GLY A 11 3.77 -35.89 20.62
CA GLY A 11 2.58 -35.52 19.85
C GLY A 11 2.04 -34.11 20.15
N TRP A 12 2.08 -33.66 21.41
CA TRP A 12 1.63 -32.31 21.75
C TRP A 12 2.56 -31.24 21.19
N VAL A 13 3.87 -31.50 21.21
CA VAL A 13 4.86 -30.63 20.58
C VAL A 13 4.56 -30.48 19.08
N VAL A 14 4.24 -31.59 18.39
CA VAL A 14 3.87 -31.55 16.96
C VAL A 14 2.58 -30.75 16.74
N VAL A 15 1.56 -30.91 17.59
CA VAL A 15 0.29 -30.15 17.49
C VAL A 15 0.52 -28.66 17.72
N PHE A 16 1.28 -28.27 18.75
CA PHE A 16 1.60 -26.87 19.02
C PHE A 16 2.41 -26.24 17.89
N LEU A 17 3.38 -26.98 17.32
CA LEU A 17 4.16 -26.51 16.17
C LEU A 17 3.31 -26.35 14.91
N ALA A 18 2.39 -27.27 14.63
CA ALA A 18 1.46 -27.17 13.49
C ALA A 18 0.48 -26.01 13.65
N LEU A 19 0.05 -25.73 14.88
CA LEU A 19 -0.81 -24.59 15.19
C LEU A 19 -0.05 -23.26 15.02
N LEU A 20 1.20 -23.18 15.48
CA LEU A 20 2.07 -22.02 15.31
C LEU A 20 2.33 -21.71 13.82
N THR A 21 2.60 -22.71 12.99
CA THR A 21 2.80 -22.51 11.55
C THR A 21 1.51 -22.14 10.81
N TYR A 22 0.35 -22.62 11.27
CA TYR A 22 -0.96 -22.25 10.72
C TYR A 22 -1.32 -20.79 11.00
N TYR A 23 -0.91 -20.25 12.16
CA TYR A 23 -1.16 -18.84 12.50
C TYR A 23 -0.20 -17.85 11.84
N THR A 24 0.95 -18.30 11.31
CA THR A 24 1.89 -17.44 10.60
C THR A 24 1.60 -17.44 9.09
N GLY A 25 0.47 -16.87 8.71
CA GLY A 25 0.30 -16.42 7.33
C GLY A 25 1.19 -15.19 7.11
N ILE A 26 2.22 -15.31 6.26
CA ILE A 26 3.00 -14.15 5.82
C ILE A 26 2.24 -13.52 4.65
N ASP A 27 1.54 -12.43 4.91
CA ASP A 27 1.02 -11.57 3.84
C ASP A 27 2.20 -10.78 3.25
N GLY A 28 2.40 -10.88 1.93
CA GLY A 28 3.48 -10.20 1.24
C GLY A 28 3.19 -8.70 1.12
N GLN A 29 4.11 -7.85 1.58
CA GLN A 29 3.92 -6.40 1.46
C GLN A 29 3.80 -5.99 -0.02
N SER A 30 2.73 -5.26 -0.36
CA SER A 30 2.61 -4.67 -1.68
C SER A 30 3.63 -3.56 -1.89
N THR A 31 4.32 -3.58 -3.02
CA THR A 31 5.25 -2.52 -3.39
C THR A 31 4.53 -1.46 -4.21
N TRP A 32 4.91 -0.20 -3.98
CA TRP A 32 4.43 0.97 -4.70
C TRP A 32 5.65 1.81 -5.11
N THR A 33 5.82 2.04 -6.40
CA THR A 33 7.01 2.69 -6.96
C THR A 33 6.61 3.93 -7.74
N GLN A 34 7.24 5.06 -7.44
CA GLN A 34 7.10 6.33 -8.16
C GLN A 34 8.48 6.88 -8.55
N PRO A 35 8.57 7.72 -9.59
CA PRO A 35 9.81 8.45 -9.88
C PRO A 35 10.24 9.30 -8.68
N PRO A 36 11.54 9.39 -8.37
CA PRO A 36 12.03 10.13 -7.20
C PRO A 36 11.78 11.63 -7.30
N SER A 37 11.75 12.19 -8.52
CA SER A 37 11.39 13.58 -8.79
C SER A 37 11.00 13.72 -10.26
N SER A 38 10.22 14.76 -10.55
CA SER A 38 9.88 15.16 -11.92
C SER A 38 9.58 16.66 -11.93
N SER A 39 9.91 17.34 -13.03
CA SER A 39 9.73 18.78 -13.20
C SER A 39 9.44 19.12 -14.65
N VAL A 40 8.61 20.15 -14.85
CA VAL A 40 8.26 20.68 -16.17
C VAL A 40 8.29 22.20 -16.12
N SER A 41 8.25 22.85 -17.29
CA SER A 41 8.17 24.31 -17.38
C SER A 41 6.81 24.82 -16.91
N LEU A 42 6.73 26.10 -16.56
CA LEU A 42 5.45 26.72 -16.22
C LEU A 42 4.47 26.60 -17.40
N SER A 43 3.22 26.28 -17.09
CA SER A 43 2.11 26.04 -18.05
C SER A 43 2.16 24.71 -18.80
N GLU A 44 3.17 23.87 -18.58
CA GLU A 44 3.18 22.51 -19.09
C GLU A 44 2.43 21.55 -18.16
N THR A 45 1.93 20.47 -18.74
CA THR A 45 1.31 19.37 -17.99
C THR A 45 2.36 18.33 -17.65
N ILE A 46 2.46 17.98 -16.37
CA ILE A 46 3.26 16.85 -15.91
C ILE A 46 2.36 15.65 -15.66
N SER A 47 2.88 14.46 -15.95
CA SER A 47 2.23 13.20 -15.62
C SER A 47 3.05 12.50 -14.55
N LEU A 48 2.42 12.14 -13.44
CA LEU A 48 3.07 11.35 -12.38
C LEU A 48 2.61 9.90 -12.50
N SER A 49 3.56 8.97 -12.51
CA SER A 49 3.27 7.53 -12.57
C SER A 49 3.49 6.85 -11.22
N CYS A 50 2.71 5.81 -10.98
CA CYS A 50 2.87 4.92 -9.84
C CYS A 50 2.62 3.48 -10.27
N ILE A 51 3.57 2.58 -10.00
CA ILE A 51 3.44 1.14 -10.31
C ILE A 51 3.27 0.38 -9.01
N THR A 52 2.27 -0.49 -8.95
CA THR A 52 2.01 -1.33 -7.78
C THR A 52 1.94 -2.81 -8.13
N THR A 53 2.34 -3.69 -7.21
CA THR A 53 2.09 -5.14 -7.36
C THR A 53 0.63 -5.52 -7.11
N GLN A 54 -0.20 -4.60 -6.59
CA GLN A 54 -1.62 -4.83 -6.35
C GLN A 54 -2.47 -4.52 -7.59
N SER A 55 -3.21 -5.52 -8.06
CA SER A 55 -4.11 -5.39 -9.23
C SER A 55 -5.55 -5.00 -8.86
N SER A 56 -6.00 -5.20 -7.63
CA SER A 56 -7.42 -5.04 -7.26
C SER A 56 -7.82 -3.70 -6.65
N TYR A 57 -6.88 -2.83 -6.26
CA TYR A 57 -7.21 -1.62 -5.48
C TYR A 57 -7.21 -0.32 -6.29
N THR A 58 -8.12 0.59 -5.91
CA THR A 58 -8.13 1.98 -6.38
C THR A 58 -6.82 2.68 -6.05
N ILE A 59 -6.29 3.45 -7.00
CA ILE A 59 -5.09 4.27 -6.79
C ILE A 59 -5.55 5.69 -6.41
N ALA A 60 -5.24 6.11 -5.19
CA ALA A 60 -5.58 7.42 -4.66
C ALA A 60 -4.32 8.29 -4.54
N TRP A 61 -4.39 9.49 -5.11
CA TRP A 61 -3.30 10.44 -5.12
C TRP A 61 -3.44 11.46 -4.00
N HIS A 62 -2.33 11.69 -3.31
CA HIS A 62 -2.24 12.64 -2.21
C HIS A 62 -1.10 13.63 -2.49
N GLN A 63 -1.33 14.90 -2.19
CA GLN A 63 -0.32 15.95 -2.26
C GLN A 63 0.08 16.34 -0.84
N GLN A 64 1.38 16.44 -0.58
CA GLN A 64 1.92 17.00 0.65
C GLN A 64 2.83 18.18 0.31
N LYS A 65 2.53 19.35 0.90
CA LYS A 65 3.42 20.51 0.85
C LYS A 65 4.28 20.55 2.09
N ALA A 66 5.41 21.28 2.03
CA ALA A 66 6.28 21.45 3.18
C ALA A 66 5.48 21.99 4.38
N ARG A 67 5.56 21.30 5.51
CA ARG A 67 4.87 21.62 6.78
C ARG A 67 3.33 21.48 6.75
N GLU A 68 2.76 20.90 5.70
CA GLU A 68 1.34 20.56 5.64
C GLU A 68 1.14 19.04 5.75
N GLY A 69 -0.06 18.62 6.19
CA GLY A 69 -0.47 17.21 6.15
C GLY A 69 -0.78 16.75 4.71
N PRO A 70 -0.80 15.43 4.45
CA PRO A 70 -1.26 14.90 3.17
C PRO A 70 -2.70 15.32 2.88
N ARG A 71 -2.97 15.77 1.66
CA ARG A 71 -4.30 16.14 1.18
C ARG A 71 -4.67 15.26 0.00
N PHE A 72 -5.89 14.71 0.02
CA PHE A 72 -6.42 13.96 -1.10
C PHE A 72 -6.53 14.86 -2.34
N VAL A 73 -6.04 14.37 -3.48
CA VAL A 73 -6.11 15.06 -4.77
C VAL A 73 -7.23 14.45 -5.60
N HIS A 74 -7.09 13.18 -5.96
CA HIS A 74 -8.05 12.45 -6.78
C HIS A 74 -7.78 10.93 -6.74
N CYS A 75 -8.67 10.11 -7.29
CA CYS A 75 -8.48 8.66 -7.38
C CYS A 75 -8.94 8.09 -8.72
N SER A 76 -8.38 6.95 -9.11
CA SER A 76 -8.83 6.23 -10.31
C SER A 76 -10.30 5.81 -10.18
N GLY A 77 -11.17 6.35 -11.03
CA GLY A 77 -12.62 6.07 -10.99
C GLY A 77 -13.41 6.92 -9.99
N CYS A 78 -12.78 7.88 -9.30
CA CYS A 78 -13.49 8.88 -8.53
C CYS A 78 -14.19 9.88 -9.46
N ASN A 79 -15.39 10.33 -9.10
CA ASN A 79 -16.06 11.43 -9.80
C ASN A 79 -15.59 12.81 -9.32
N ASN A 80 -15.16 12.89 -8.05
CA ASN A 80 -14.80 14.14 -7.40
C ASN A 80 -13.32 14.18 -7.01
N ARG A 81 -12.78 15.39 -6.92
CA ARG A 81 -11.45 15.69 -6.39
C ARG A 81 -11.53 16.07 -4.91
N GLY A 82 -10.38 16.13 -4.24
CA GLY A 82 -10.32 16.66 -2.89
C GLY A 82 -10.79 18.11 -2.80
N GLU A 83 -11.16 18.54 -1.61
CA GLU A 83 -11.64 19.91 -1.38
C GLU A 83 -10.57 20.95 -1.78
N GLY A 84 -10.97 21.91 -2.61
CA GLY A 84 -10.10 22.96 -3.13
C GLY A 84 -9.07 22.50 -4.17
N ILE A 85 -9.14 21.25 -4.65
CA ILE A 85 -8.28 20.73 -5.72
C ILE A 85 -8.89 21.11 -7.08
N PRO A 86 -8.13 21.81 -7.96
CA PRO A 86 -8.63 22.22 -9.27
C PRO A 86 -8.91 21.06 -10.23
N ASP A 87 -9.84 21.26 -11.17
CA ASP A 87 -10.26 20.21 -12.12
C ASP A 87 -9.20 19.75 -13.12
N ARG A 88 -8.08 20.47 -13.24
CA ARG A 88 -6.96 20.09 -14.10
C ARG A 88 -6.24 18.80 -13.67
N PHE A 89 -6.44 18.35 -12.42
CA PHE A 89 -5.88 17.08 -11.94
C PHE A 89 -6.77 15.90 -12.35
N THR A 90 -6.19 14.86 -12.95
CA THR A 90 -6.94 13.69 -13.44
C THR A 90 -6.22 12.39 -13.07
N ALA A 91 -6.87 11.53 -12.28
CA ALA A 91 -6.29 10.26 -11.86
C ALA A 91 -6.86 9.12 -12.71
N THR A 92 -5.97 8.33 -13.32
CA THR A 92 -6.32 7.17 -14.14
C THR A 92 -5.54 5.94 -13.71
N ARG A 93 -5.97 4.77 -14.19
CA ARG A 93 -5.31 3.50 -13.96
C ARG A 93 -5.36 2.64 -15.21
N SER A 94 -4.22 2.03 -15.53
CA SER A 94 -4.09 0.99 -16.56
C SER A 94 -3.34 -0.19 -15.96
N GLY A 95 -4.06 -1.29 -15.70
CA GLY A 95 -3.55 -2.45 -14.99
C GLY A 95 -2.95 -2.08 -13.62
N ASN A 96 -1.66 -2.34 -13.46
CA ASN A 96 -0.89 -2.09 -12.24
C ASN A 96 -0.27 -0.68 -12.18
N THR A 97 -0.54 0.17 -13.16
CA THR A 97 0.02 1.52 -13.27
C THR A 97 -1.07 2.56 -13.07
N GLY A 98 -0.88 3.44 -12.09
CA GLY A 98 -1.67 4.64 -11.89
C GLY A 98 -0.98 5.87 -12.45
N THR A 99 -1.77 6.83 -12.92
CA THR A 99 -1.31 8.11 -13.44
C THR A 99 -2.12 9.25 -12.80
N LEU A 100 -1.46 10.36 -12.46
CA LEU A 100 -2.07 11.65 -12.11
C LEU A 100 -1.68 12.73 -13.12
#